data_AF-A0A819VYR4-F1
#
_entry.id   AF-A0A819VYR4-F1
#
_cell.length_a   1.000
_cell.length_b   1.000
_cell.length_c   1.000
_cell.angle_alpha   90.00
_cell.angle_beta   90.00
_cell.angle_gamma   90.00
#
_symmetry.space_group_name_H-M   'P 1'
#
loop_
_entity.id
_entity.type
_entity.pdbx_description
1 polymer ?
#
loop_
_entity_poly.entity_id
_entity_poly.type
_entity_poly.pdbx_seq_one_letter_code
_entity_poly.pdbx_strand_id
1 'polypeptide(L)'
;MEYQSSLSSKVIEWIHNVQYEDIPFEALHEAKRALLDTIGIGIAGQLTQVSTIAHNFVLSQYGSSDYHHSAKLWCSNNKSVSMCGAALANAWIIDSIDMHDTGHYTKGHARCALIPSLLSCIHIYEKNNENKKLNGKEFLTTLVVGYEIAYRA
;
A
#
# COMPACT_ATOMS: atom_id res chain seq x y z
N MET A 1 22.01 -34.03 9.04
CA MET A 1 22.19 -33.17 7.85
C MET A 1 21.26 -31.99 8.01
N GLU A 2 21.77 -30.85 8.46
CA GLU A 2 21.01 -29.61 8.50
C GLU A 2 20.81 -29.12 7.06
N TYR A 3 19.57 -29.09 6.60
CA TYR A 3 19.22 -28.45 5.35
C TYR A 3 19.31 -26.93 5.60
N GLN A 4 20.33 -26.26 5.07
CA GLN A 4 20.41 -24.80 5.15
C GLN A 4 19.15 -24.21 4.49
N SER A 5 18.32 -23.50 5.26
CA SER A 5 17.12 -22.88 4.70
C SER A 5 17.52 -21.82 3.68
N SER A 6 16.86 -21.86 2.51
CA SER A 6 17.10 -20.91 1.43
C SER A 6 16.82 -19.49 1.90
N LEU A 7 17.45 -18.49 1.28
CA LEU A 7 17.18 -17.07 1.60
C LEU A 7 15.68 -16.76 1.49
N SER A 8 15.01 -17.26 0.46
CA SER A 8 13.56 -17.11 0.28
C SER A 8 12.77 -17.74 1.43
N SER A 9 13.18 -18.91 1.92
CA SER A 9 12.53 -19.57 3.06
C SER A 9 12.64 -18.72 4.33
N LYS A 10 13.80 -18.12 4.59
CA LYS A 10 14.02 -17.23 5.75
C LYS A 10 13.18 -15.96 5.66
N VAL A 11 13.06 -15.37 4.48
CA VAL A 11 12.25 -14.16 4.26
C VAL A 11 10.76 -14.46 4.48
N ILE A 12 10.26 -15.57 3.94
CA ILE A 12 8.86 -15.99 4.13
C ILE A 12 8.59 -16.26 5.61
N GLU A 13 9.49 -16.99 6.28
CA GLU A 13 9.39 -17.25 7.72
C GLU A 13 9.36 -15.94 8.52
N TRP A 14 10.22 -14.97 8.18
CA TRP A 14 10.21 -13.65 8.81
C TRP A 14 8.90 -12.89 8.59
N ILE A 15 8.37 -12.86 7.36
CA ILE A 15 7.08 -12.21 7.04
C ILE A 15 5.95 -12.76 7.91
N HIS A 16 5.93 -14.06 8.16
CA HIS A 16 4.87 -14.70 8.96
C HIS A 16 5.03 -14.53 10.47
N ASN A 17 6.25 -14.31 10.95
CA ASN A 17 6.54 -14.36 12.39
C ASN A 17 6.82 -12.99 13.02
N VAL A 18 7.22 -11.96 12.26
CA VAL A 18 7.56 -10.64 12.79
C VAL A 18 6.37 -10.00 13.51
N GLN A 19 6.61 -9.54 14.74
CA GLN A 19 5.63 -8.82 15.55
C GLN A 19 5.95 -7.33 15.62
N TYR A 20 4.97 -6.53 16.03
CA TYR A 20 5.15 -5.08 16.19
C TYR A 20 6.32 -4.76 17.15
N GLU A 21 6.45 -5.54 18.22
CA GLU A 21 7.47 -5.39 19.26
C GLU A 21 8.88 -5.72 18.77
N ASP A 22 9.02 -6.44 17.65
CA ASP A 22 10.31 -6.75 17.04
C ASP A 22 10.84 -5.62 16.15
N ILE A 23 9.99 -4.64 15.82
CA ILE A 23 10.33 -3.56 14.89
C ILE A 23 11.00 -2.41 15.65
N PRO A 24 12.20 -1.96 15.19
CA PRO A 24 12.86 -0.79 15.77
C PRO A 24 11.94 0.44 15.79
N PHE A 25 12.03 1.22 16.87
CA PHE A 25 11.23 2.43 17.03
C PHE A 25 11.39 3.40 15.85
N GLU A 26 12.61 3.54 15.35
CA GLU A 26 12.97 4.39 14.22
C GLU A 26 12.23 3.94 12.95
N ALA A 27 12.17 2.63 12.68
CA ALA A 27 11.45 2.10 11.52
C ALA A 27 9.94 2.36 11.62
N LEU A 28 9.36 2.19 12.82
CA LEU A 28 7.95 2.53 13.06
C LEU A 28 7.68 4.03 12.93
N HIS A 29 8.61 4.87 13.38
CA HIS A 29 8.52 6.32 13.24
C HIS A 29 8.56 6.74 11.78
N GLU A 30 9.51 6.22 11.00
CA GLU A 30 9.62 6.48 9.56
C GLU A 30 8.39 5.98 8.80
N ALA A 31 7.88 4.79 9.11
CA ALA A 31 6.69 4.25 8.46
C ALA A 31 5.47 5.18 8.62
N LYS A 32 5.29 5.80 9.80
CA LYS A 32 4.23 6.78 10.04
C LYS A 32 4.42 8.06 9.23
N ARG A 33 5.65 8.58 9.17
CA ARG A 33 5.95 9.79 8.37
C ARG A 33 5.74 9.52 6.88
N ALA A 34 6.26 8.40 6.40
CA ALA A 34 6.11 7.94 5.03
C ALA A 34 4.64 7.79 4.62
N LEU A 35 3.81 7.24 5.52
CA LEU A 35 2.37 7.15 5.31
C LEU A 35 1.73 8.54 5.17
N LEU A 36 2.00 9.44 6.12
CA LEU A 36 1.42 10.78 6.14
C LEU A 36 1.81 11.58 4.90
N ASP A 37 3.09 11.55 4.55
CA ASP A 37 3.68 12.18 3.37
C ASP A 37 3.00 11.68 2.08
N THR A 38 2.92 10.36 1.89
CA THR A 38 2.33 9.74 0.70
C THR A 38 0.84 10.07 0.56
N ILE A 39 0.08 10.10 1.66
CA ILE A 39 -1.33 10.51 1.63
C ILE A 39 -1.43 11.99 1.23
N GLY A 40 -0.57 12.86 1.78
CA GLY A 40 -0.53 14.28 1.42
C GLY A 40 -0.23 14.49 -0.06
N ILE A 41 0.74 13.75 -0.61
CA ILE A 41 1.09 13.75 -2.02
C ILE A 41 -0.08 13.25 -2.88
N GLY A 42 -0.74 12.16 -2.48
CA GLY A 42 -1.94 11.66 -3.18
C GLY A 42 -3.08 12.69 -3.21
N ILE A 43 -3.27 13.43 -2.13
CA ILE A 43 -4.24 14.54 -2.07
C ILE A 43 -3.81 15.67 -3.00
N ALA A 44 -2.52 16.05 -3.04
CA ALA A 44 -2.04 17.09 -3.96
C ALA A 44 -2.16 16.65 -5.43
N GLY A 45 -1.81 15.39 -5.72
CA GLY A 45 -1.86 14.77 -7.04
C GLY A 45 -3.26 14.70 -7.64
N GLN A 46 -4.32 14.82 -6.83
CA GLN A 46 -5.70 14.83 -7.31
C GLN A 46 -5.98 15.93 -8.34
N LEU A 47 -5.21 17.03 -8.30
CA LEU A 47 -5.35 18.20 -9.15
C LEU A 47 -4.68 18.04 -10.53
N THR A 48 -3.98 16.93 -10.77
CA THR A 48 -3.27 16.69 -12.03
C THR A 48 -4.19 16.12 -13.13
N GLN A 49 -3.76 16.27 -14.38
CA GLN A 49 -4.42 15.59 -15.50
C GLN A 49 -4.32 14.06 -15.37
N VAL A 50 -3.24 13.55 -14.78
CA VAL A 50 -3.03 12.12 -14.52
C VAL A 50 -4.13 11.57 -13.64
N SER A 51 -4.53 12.28 -12.57
CA SER A 51 -5.66 11.89 -11.72
C SER A 51 -6.96 11.67 -12.52
N THR A 52 -7.27 12.59 -13.44
CA THR A 52 -8.47 12.47 -14.30
C THR A 52 -8.37 11.25 -15.22
N ILE A 53 -7.22 11.04 -15.86
CA ILE A 53 -6.98 9.90 -16.76
C ILE A 53 -7.05 8.58 -15.98
N ALA A 54 -6.39 8.50 -14.83
CA ALA A 54 -6.35 7.34 -13.96
C ALA A 54 -7.76 6.91 -13.56
N HIS A 55 -8.56 7.84 -13.03
CA HIS A 55 -9.94 7.58 -12.64
C HIS A 55 -10.80 7.09 -13.80
N ASN A 56 -10.74 7.75 -14.96
CA ASN A 56 -11.52 7.35 -16.13
C ASN A 56 -11.11 5.95 -16.61
N PHE A 57 -9.81 5.65 -16.63
CA PHE A 57 -9.30 4.35 -17.03
C PHE A 57 -9.81 3.24 -16.09
N VAL A 58 -9.62 3.37 -14.78
CA VAL A 58 -10.03 2.30 -13.85
C VAL A 58 -11.54 2.15 -13.73
N LEU A 59 -12.32 3.23 -13.90
CA LEU A 59 -13.78 3.13 -13.95
C LEU A 59 -14.26 2.33 -15.16
N SER A 60 -13.55 2.44 -16.30
CA SER A 60 -13.94 1.73 -17.53
C SER A 60 -13.41 0.30 -17.59
N GLN A 61 -12.19 0.04 -17.08
CA GLN A 61 -11.51 -1.24 -17.26
C GLN A 61 -11.46 -2.11 -15.99
N TYR A 62 -11.64 -1.51 -14.80
CA TYR A 62 -11.43 -2.17 -13.51
C TYR A 62 -12.67 -2.13 -12.62
N GLY A 63 -13.87 -2.08 -13.18
CA GLY A 63 -15.12 -2.17 -12.42
C GLY A 63 -15.20 -3.44 -11.55
N SER A 64 -16.02 -3.40 -10.49
CA SER A 64 -16.37 -4.58 -9.70
C SER A 64 -17.87 -4.67 -9.56
N SER A 65 -18.46 -5.81 -9.93
CA SER A 65 -19.87 -6.10 -9.67
C SER A 65 -20.12 -6.57 -8.24
N ASP A 66 -19.06 -6.97 -7.53
CA ASP A 66 -19.13 -7.44 -6.16
C ASP A 66 -18.71 -6.32 -5.19
N TYR A 67 -19.64 -5.96 -4.31
CA TYR A 67 -19.43 -4.97 -3.26
C TYR A 67 -18.29 -5.36 -2.32
N HIS A 68 -18.15 -6.66 -2.02
CA HIS A 68 -17.14 -7.23 -1.13
C HIS A 68 -15.74 -7.24 -1.73
N HIS A 69 -15.62 -7.07 -3.05
CA HIS A 69 -14.35 -6.97 -3.79
C HIS A 69 -14.11 -5.57 -4.39
N SER A 70 -14.89 -4.57 -3.94
CA SER A 70 -14.76 -3.18 -4.39
C SER A 70 -14.07 -2.28 -3.36
N ALA A 71 -13.13 -1.46 -3.82
CA ALA A 71 -12.41 -0.48 -3.02
C ALA A 71 -12.68 0.95 -3.52
N LYS A 72 -12.63 1.92 -2.60
CA LYS A 72 -12.86 3.34 -2.92
C LYS A 72 -11.65 3.94 -3.63
N LEU A 73 -11.92 4.75 -4.65
CA LEU A 73 -10.93 5.62 -5.26
C LEU A 73 -10.74 6.88 -4.42
N TRP A 74 -9.50 7.33 -4.24
CA TRP A 74 -9.22 8.56 -3.50
C TRP A 74 -9.73 9.77 -4.29
N CYS A 75 -10.24 10.80 -3.59
CA CYS A 75 -10.62 12.07 -4.22
C CYS A 75 -11.59 11.95 -5.41
N SER A 76 -12.45 10.92 -5.41
CA SER A 76 -13.25 10.52 -6.58
C SER A 76 -14.76 10.68 -6.40
N ASN A 77 -15.21 11.41 -5.38
CA ASN A 77 -16.62 11.49 -4.96
C ASN A 77 -17.25 10.12 -4.65
N ASN A 78 -16.58 9.32 -3.82
CA ASN A 78 -17.04 7.99 -3.37
C ASN A 78 -17.19 6.93 -4.47
N LYS A 79 -16.57 7.12 -5.64
CA LYS A 79 -16.53 6.07 -6.65
C LYS A 79 -15.72 4.87 -6.16
N SER A 80 -16.14 3.67 -6.58
CA SER A 80 -15.47 2.41 -6.24
C SER A 80 -15.22 1.59 -7.49
N VAL A 81 -14.12 0.85 -7.46
CA VAL A 81 -13.68 -0.08 -8.52
C VAL A 81 -13.15 -1.34 -7.85
N SER A 82 -12.67 -2.32 -8.62
CA SER A 82 -11.95 -3.48 -8.06
C SER A 82 -10.77 -3.04 -7.18
N MET A 83 -10.38 -3.89 -6.23
CA MET A 83 -9.23 -3.65 -5.35
C MET A 83 -7.96 -3.26 -6.13
N CYS A 84 -7.65 -3.99 -7.20
CA CYS A 84 -6.48 -3.70 -8.04
C CYS A 84 -6.62 -2.37 -8.79
N GLY A 85 -7.82 -2.04 -9.28
CA GLY A 85 -8.09 -0.75 -9.93
C GLY A 85 -7.91 0.42 -8.97
N ALA A 86 -8.35 0.28 -7.71
CA ALA A 86 -8.18 1.32 -6.71
C ALA A 86 -6.70 1.53 -6.37
N ALA A 87 -5.96 0.44 -6.16
CA ALA A 87 -4.52 0.48 -5.93
C ALA A 87 -3.78 1.16 -7.09
N LEU A 88 -4.09 0.78 -8.34
CA LEU A 88 -3.46 1.31 -9.55
C LEU A 88 -3.68 2.83 -9.70
N ALA A 89 -4.94 3.27 -9.65
CA ALA A 89 -5.25 4.69 -9.84
C ALA A 89 -4.63 5.57 -8.75
N ASN A 90 -4.72 5.13 -7.49
CA ASN A 90 -4.15 5.88 -6.38
C ASN A 90 -2.61 5.94 -6.48
N ALA A 91 -1.96 4.86 -6.95
CA ALA A 91 -0.52 4.87 -7.21
C ALA A 91 -0.12 5.89 -8.29
N TRP A 92 -0.84 5.91 -9.41
CA TRP A 92 -0.60 6.91 -10.47
C TRP A 92 -0.83 8.35 -9.99
N ILE A 93 -1.81 8.56 -9.11
CA ILE A 93 -2.06 9.88 -8.53
C ILE A 93 -0.90 10.31 -7.63
N ILE A 94 -0.38 9.42 -6.79
CA ILE A 94 0.79 9.71 -5.95
C ILE A 94 2.00 10.07 -6.82
N ASP A 95 2.24 9.28 -7.87
CA ASP A 95 3.37 9.44 -8.80
C ASP A 95 3.26 10.70 -9.69
N SER A 96 2.05 11.25 -9.84
CA SER A 96 1.75 12.30 -10.83
C SER A 96 2.49 13.64 -10.67
N ILE A 97 3.07 13.91 -9.49
CA ILE A 97 3.79 15.15 -9.21
C ILE A 97 5.26 14.92 -8.85
N ASP A 98 5.73 13.66 -8.84
CA ASP A 98 7.13 13.29 -8.52
C ASP A 98 7.64 13.87 -7.18
N MET A 99 6.74 13.98 -6.19
CA MET A 99 7.04 14.49 -4.84
C MET A 99 7.13 13.39 -3.79
N HIS A 100 7.06 12.11 -4.18
CA HIS A 100 7.22 10.97 -3.26
C HIS A 100 8.68 10.59 -3.07
N ASP A 101 8.93 9.74 -2.08
CA ASP A 101 10.27 9.33 -1.70
C ASP A 101 11.01 8.56 -2.78
N THR A 102 12.33 8.48 -2.62
CA THR A 102 13.18 7.54 -3.34
C THR A 102 13.88 6.63 -2.32
N GLY A 103 13.84 5.32 -2.54
CA GLY A 103 14.64 4.37 -1.78
C GLY A 103 16.12 4.48 -2.14
N HIS A 104 16.96 4.80 -1.17
CA HIS A 104 18.40 4.99 -1.40
C HIS A 104 19.07 3.75 -2.02
N TYR A 105 18.74 2.56 -1.50
CA TYR A 105 19.40 1.30 -1.89
C TYR A 105 18.91 0.73 -3.23
N THR A 106 17.62 0.91 -3.55
CA THR A 106 17.03 0.35 -4.78
C THR A 106 16.85 1.36 -5.89
N LYS A 107 17.08 2.66 -5.61
CA LYS A 107 16.82 3.78 -6.51
C LYS A 107 15.39 3.80 -7.07
N GLY A 108 14.43 3.20 -6.34
CA GLY A 108 13.04 3.07 -6.76
C GLY A 108 12.06 3.75 -5.79
N HIS A 109 10.81 3.91 -6.24
CA HIS A 109 9.74 4.60 -5.52
C HIS A 109 8.73 3.59 -4.97
N ALA A 110 9.09 2.82 -3.95
CA ALA A 110 8.21 1.74 -3.48
C ALA A 110 6.93 2.26 -2.80
N ARG A 111 6.98 3.45 -2.18
CA ARG A 111 5.83 4.01 -1.42
C ARG A 111 4.61 4.24 -2.29
N CYS A 112 4.80 4.76 -3.51
CA CYS A 112 3.70 5.13 -4.39
C CYS A 112 2.88 3.91 -4.81
N ALA A 113 3.47 2.72 -4.89
CA ALA A 113 2.76 1.47 -5.15
C ALA A 113 2.29 0.76 -3.85
N LEU A 114 3.13 0.71 -2.81
CA LEU A 114 2.86 -0.07 -1.61
C LEU A 114 1.67 0.45 -0.81
N ILE A 115 1.64 1.75 -0.50
CA ILE A 115 0.60 2.34 0.36
C ILE A 115 -0.80 2.21 -0.23
N PRO A 116 -1.08 2.61 -1.50
CA PRO A 116 -2.42 2.45 -2.05
C PRO A 116 -2.84 1.00 -2.20
N SER A 117 -1.89 0.09 -2.46
CA SER A 117 -2.15 -1.35 -2.48
C SER A 117 -2.57 -1.86 -1.10
N LEU A 118 -1.80 -1.53 -0.06
CA LEU A 118 -2.09 -1.92 1.32
C LEU A 118 -3.45 -1.38 1.77
N LEU A 119 -3.72 -0.10 1.55
CA LEU A 119 -5.00 0.51 1.93
C LEU A 119 -6.18 -0.11 1.18
N SER A 120 -6.00 -0.48 -0.10
CA SER A 120 -7.04 -1.19 -0.86
C SER A 120 -7.30 -2.58 -0.29
N CYS A 121 -6.25 -3.35 0.02
CA CYS A 121 -6.36 -4.67 0.63
C CYS A 121 -7.04 -4.63 2.00
N ILE A 122 -6.68 -3.65 2.84
CA ILE A 122 -7.27 -3.49 4.18
C ILE A 122 -8.74 -3.10 4.07
N HIS A 123 -9.09 -2.20 3.16
CA HIS A 123 -10.48 -1.82 2.94
C HIS A 123 -11.35 -3.02 2.55
N ILE A 124 -10.82 -3.92 1.72
CA ILE A 124 -11.49 -5.19 1.40
C ILE A 124 -11.52 -6.13 2.61
N TYR A 125 -10.42 -6.27 3.34
CA TYR A 125 -10.35 -7.12 4.53
C TYR A 125 -11.39 -6.72 5.58
N GLU A 126 -11.47 -5.43 5.93
CA GLU A 126 -12.42 -4.93 6.91
C GLU A 126 -13.87 -5.05 6.43
N LYS A 127 -14.14 -4.81 5.14
CA LYS A 127 -15.47 -5.05 4.54
C LYS A 127 -15.94 -6.50 4.65
N ASN A 128 -15.01 -7.45 4.57
CA ASN A 128 -15.32 -8.88 4.64
C ASN A 128 -15.27 -9.44 6.07
N ASN A 129 -14.86 -8.64 7.04
CA ASN A 129 -14.70 -9.07 8.43
C ASN A 129 -15.30 -8.02 9.39
N GLU A 130 -16.63 -7.91 9.44
CA GLU A 130 -17.34 -6.88 10.20
C GLU A 130 -16.94 -6.80 11.70
N ASN A 131 -16.51 -7.92 12.29
CA ASN A 131 -16.08 -8.01 13.68
C ASN A 131 -14.55 -7.96 13.87
N LYS A 132 -13.76 -7.81 12.80
CA LYS A 132 -12.30 -7.70 12.87
C LYS A 132 -11.83 -6.47 12.11
N LYS A 133 -11.53 -5.41 12.86
CA LYS A 133 -10.82 -4.24 12.34
C LYS A 133 -9.33 -4.44 12.49
N LEU A 134 -8.57 -4.00 11.50
CA LEU A 134 -7.12 -4.03 11.60
C LEU A 134 -6.71 -2.96 12.61
N ASN A 135 -5.93 -3.34 13.62
CA ASN A 135 -5.46 -2.35 14.58
C ASN A 135 -4.22 -1.60 14.05
N GLY A 136 -3.90 -0.46 14.65
CA GLY A 136 -2.79 0.38 14.20
C GLY A 136 -1.41 -0.29 14.28
N LYS A 137 -1.20 -1.23 15.22
CA LYS A 137 0.05 -2.00 15.29
C LYS A 137 0.16 -2.96 14.11
N GLU A 138 -0.89 -3.73 13.84
CA GLU A 138 -0.93 -4.66 12.69
C GLU A 138 -0.75 -3.92 11.36
N PHE A 139 -1.39 -2.74 11.22
CA PHE A 139 -1.19 -1.88 10.06
C PHE A 139 0.28 -1.50 9.88
N LEU A 140 0.92 -0.98 10.94
CA LEU A 140 2.30 -0.53 10.89
C LEU A 140 3.27 -1.69 10.68
N THR A 141 3.03 -2.84 11.30
CA THR A 141 3.81 -4.06 11.06
C THR A 141 3.74 -4.45 9.59
N THR A 142 2.53 -4.51 9.00
CA THR A 142 2.35 -4.86 7.59
C THR A 142 3.02 -3.86 6.65
N LEU A 143 2.93 -2.56 6.96
CA LEU A 143 3.58 -1.50 6.18
C LEU A 143 5.11 -1.63 6.23
N VAL A 144 5.69 -1.85 7.41
CA VAL A 144 7.14 -2.06 7.58
C VAL A 144 7.61 -3.32 6.86
N VAL A 145 6.86 -4.42 6.94
CA VAL A 145 7.15 -5.64 6.16
C VAL A 145 7.17 -5.32 4.68
N GLY A 146 6.18 -4.58 4.17
CA GLY A 146 6.15 -4.15 2.77
C GLY A 146 7.38 -3.34 2.38
N TYR A 147 7.81 -2.40 3.22
CA TYR A 147 9.03 -1.61 2.98
C TYR A 147 10.29 -2.46 2.99
N GLU A 148 10.44 -3.32 3.98
CA GLU A 148 11.60 -4.19 4.08
C GLU A 148 11.71 -5.06 2.83
N ILE A 149 10.62 -5.65 2.35
CA ILE A 149 10.65 -6.49 1.15
C ILE A 149 10.91 -5.66 -0.11
N ALA A 150 10.29 -4.49 -0.25
CA ALA A 150 10.44 -3.65 -1.44
C ALA A 150 11.84 -3.02 -1.57
N TYR A 151 12.51 -2.79 -0.45
CA TYR A 151 13.84 -2.17 -0.40
C TYR A 151 14.99 -3.14 -0.10
N ARG A 152 14.71 -4.42 0.18
CA ARG A 152 15.74 -5.45 0.36
C ARG A 152 16.43 -5.75 -0.98
N ALA A 153 17.73 -5.51 -1.02
CA ALA A 153 18.64 -5.85 -2.12
C ALA A 153 19.61 -6.95 -1.70
#